data_AF-A0A9D7TVX5-F1
#
_entry.id   AF-A0A9D7TVX5-F1
#
_cell.length_a   1.000
_cell.length_b   1.000
_cell.length_c   1.000
_cell.angle_alpha   90.00
_cell.angle_beta   90.00
_cell.angle_gamma   90.00
#
_symmetry.space_group_name_H-M   'P 1'
#
loop_
_entity.id
_entity.type
_entity.pdbx_description
1 polymer ?
#
loop_
_entity_poly.entity_id
_entity_poly.type
_entity_poly.pdbx_seq_one_letter_code
_entity_poly.pdbx_strand_id
1 'polypeptide(L)' 'MHICGTHCIIPVACFYCAIHLGKPMAEAISSFWGGLLLGIVSFNSGSIWGGLIVHLGIAWFMEIGGWLGALVKLKKVYLF' A
#
# COMPACT_ATOMS: atom_id res chain seq x y z
N MET A 1 -21.78 11.05 7.26
CA MET A 1 -20.57 11.62 6.64
C MET A 1 -20.90 12.98 6.04
N HIS A 2 -20.84 14.08 6.81
CA HIS A 2 -21.33 15.38 6.35
C HIS A 2 -20.51 16.54 6.94
N ILE A 3 -19.18 16.43 6.86
CA ILE A 3 -18.27 17.49 7.33
C ILE A 3 -17.19 17.79 6.27
N CYS A 4 -16.68 16.77 5.55
CA CYS A 4 -15.53 16.97 4.66
C CYS A 4 -15.66 16.43 3.22
N GLY A 5 -16.80 15.82 2.85
CA GLY A 5 -17.10 15.35 1.48
C GLY A 5 -15.93 14.63 0.77
N THR A 6 -15.92 14.72 -0.56
CA THR A 6 -14.85 14.17 -1.42
C THR A 6 -13.52 14.92 -1.26
N HIS A 7 -13.57 16.15 -0.73
CA HIS A 7 -12.40 16.99 -0.50
C HIS A 7 -11.43 16.42 0.55
N CYS A 8 -11.90 15.50 1.39
CA CYS A 8 -11.08 14.81 2.38
C CYS A 8 -10.07 13.80 1.80
N ILE A 9 -10.24 13.39 0.55
CA ILE A 9 -9.43 12.33 -0.07
C ILE A 9 -8.01 12.82 -0.37
N ILE A 10 -7.88 14.07 -0.85
CA ILE A 10 -6.60 14.71 -1.17
C ILE A 10 -5.68 14.84 0.07
N PRO A 11 -6.13 15.40 1.21
CA PRO A 11 -5.29 15.51 2.41
C PRO A 11 -4.94 14.13 2.99
N VAL A 12 -5.82 13.13 2.90
CA VAL A 12 -5.51 11.74 3.29
C VAL A 12 -4.39 11.15 2.42
N ALA A 13 -4.46 11.31 1.10
CA ALA A 13 -3.42 10.85 0.18
C ALA A 13 -2.07 11.55 0.42
N CYS A 14 -2.09 12.87 0.64
CA CYS A 14 -0.89 13.64 1.00
C CYS A 14 -0.28 13.18 2.33
N PHE A 15 -1.10 12.97 3.36
CA PHE A 15 -0.61 12.48 4.66
C PHE A 15 0.00 11.08 4.53
N TYR A 16 -0.62 10.21 3.73
CA TYR A 16 -0.12 8.85 3.49
C TYR A 16 1.19 8.82 2.70
N CYS A 17 1.39 9.77 1.79
CA CYS A 17 2.68 9.98 1.12
C CYS A 17 3.73 10.55 2.10
N ALA A 18 3.34 11.48 2.96
CA ALA A 18 4.26 12.13 3.90
C ALA A 18 4.88 11.15 4.91
N ILE A 19 4.11 10.17 5.40
CA ILE A 19 4.65 9.11 6.27
C ILE A 19 5.61 8.14 5.54
N HIS A 20 5.64 8.14 4.21
CA HIS A 20 6.52 7.31 3.38
C HIS A 20 7.72 8.07 2.80
N LEU A 21 7.91 9.37 3.12
CA LEU A 21 9.01 10.21 2.60
C LEU A 21 10.43 9.80 3.03
N GLY A 22 10.58 8.75 3.86
CA GLY A 22 11.88 8.20 4.25
C GLY A 22 12.24 6.86 3.59
N LYS A 23 11.37 6.34 2.71
CA LYS A 23 11.51 5.02 2.06
C LYS A 23 11.92 5.18 0.59
N PRO A 24 12.43 4.10 -0.07
CA PRO A 24 12.81 4.16 -1.48
C PRO A 24 11.74 4.82 -2.36
N MET A 25 12.15 5.65 -3.34
CA MET A 25 11.24 6.54 -4.08
C MET A 25 10.03 5.82 -4.70
N ALA A 26 10.20 4.56 -5.11
CA ALA A 26 9.12 3.75 -5.67
C ALA A 26 8.00 3.45 -4.66
N GLU A 27 8.34 3.28 -3.36
CA GLU A 27 7.36 3.07 -2.30
C GLU A 27 6.63 4.37 -1.93
N ALA A 28 7.32 5.52 -2.01
CA ALA A 28 6.68 6.81 -1.77
C ALA A 28 5.63 7.15 -2.85
N ILE A 29 5.95 6.90 -4.12
CA ILE A 29 5.04 7.14 -5.25
C ILE A 29 3.83 6.19 -5.20
N SER A 30 4.05 4.90 -4.92
CA SER A 30 2.95 3.94 -4.81
C SER A 30 2.07 4.20 -3.58
N SER A 31 2.64 4.73 -2.50
CA SER A 31 1.90 5.12 -1.30
C SER A 31 0.93 6.27 -1.57
N PHE A 32 1.29 7.27 -2.38
CA PHE A 32 0.35 8.34 -2.75
C PHE A 32 -0.90 7.79 -3.45
N TRP A 33 -0.73 6.87 -4.40
CA TRP A 33 -1.85 6.20 -5.06
C TRP A 33 -2.63 5.29 -4.12
N GLY A 34 -1.94 4.55 -3.24
CA GLY A 34 -2.55 3.71 -2.21
C GLY A 34 -3.44 4.49 -1.26
N GLY A 35 -2.96 5.63 -0.75
CA GLY A 35 -3.73 6.53 0.12
C GLY A 35 -4.96 7.12 -0.57
N LEU A 36 -4.85 7.43 -1.87
CA LEU A 36 -5.96 7.95 -2.67
C LEU A 36 -7.05 6.89 -2.90
N LEU A 37 -6.65 5.66 -3.23
CA LEU A 37 -7.54 4.51 -3.42
C LEU A 37 -8.25 4.14 -2.11
N LEU A 38 -7.50 4.10 -0.99
CA LEU A 38 -8.05 3.89 0.35
C LEU A 38 -9.04 4.98 0.75
N GLY A 39 -8.72 6.24 0.48
CA GLY A 39 -9.60 7.38 0.73
C GLY A 39 -10.92 7.28 -0.05
N ILE A 40 -10.87 6.91 -1.33
CA ILE A 40 -12.05 6.72 -2.18
C ILE A 40 -12.90 5.54 -1.68
N VAL A 41 -12.29 4.39 -1.42
CA VAL A 41 -12.99 3.18 -0.96
C VAL A 41 -13.63 3.42 0.40
N SER A 42 -12.91 4.05 1.33
CA SER A 42 -13.46 4.37 2.66
C SER A 42 -14.61 5.37 2.58
N PHE A 43 -14.50 6.38 1.71
CA PHE A 43 -15.54 7.39 1.51
C PHE A 43 -16.81 6.79 0.88
N ASN A 44 -16.67 5.88 -0.07
CA ASN A 44 -17.80 5.29 -0.79
C ASN A 44 -18.48 4.16 0.02
N SER A 45 -17.68 3.30 0.67
CA SER A 45 -18.20 2.15 1.42
C SER A 45 -18.61 2.49 2.86
N GLY A 46 -18.26 3.67 3.39
CA GLY A 46 -18.54 4.05 4.77
C GLY A 46 -17.85 3.16 5.81
N SER A 47 -16.83 2.41 5.39
CA SER A 47 -16.31 1.25 6.11
C SER A 47 -14.79 1.17 6.01
N ILE A 48 -14.15 0.77 7.12
CA ILE A 48 -12.68 0.63 7.24
C ILE A 48 -12.22 -0.73 6.67
N TRP A 49 -13.14 -1.67 6.48
CA TRP A 49 -12.85 -3.04 6.01
C TRP A 49 -12.14 -3.07 4.66
N GLY A 50 -12.48 -2.16 3.73
CA GLY A 50 -11.80 -2.06 2.45
C GLY A 50 -10.31 -1.75 2.61
N GLY A 51 -9.95 -0.90 3.58
CA GLY A 51 -8.55 -0.59 3.85
C GLY A 51 -7.78 -1.69 4.56
N LEU A 52 -8.47 -2.42 5.45
CA LEU A 52 -7.92 -3.58 6.14
C LEU A 52 -7.51 -4.69 5.15
N ILE A 53 -8.40 -5.01 4.20
CA ILE A 53 -8.14 -6.05 3.19
C ILE A 53 -6.94 -5.67 2.30
N VAL A 54 -6.85 -4.40 1.89
CA VAL A 54 -5.72 -3.91 1.09
C VAL A 54 -4.40 -4.02 1.85
N HIS A 55 -4.37 -3.65 3.14
CA HIS A 55 -3.17 -3.80 3.96
C HIS A 55 -2.74 -5.26 4.13
N LEU A 56 -3.70 -6.16 4.39
CA LEU A 56 -3.45 -7.60 4.47
C LEU A 56 -2.92 -8.17 3.14
N GLY A 57 -3.49 -7.73 2.02
CA GLY A 57 -3.04 -8.11 0.69
C GLY A 57 -1.60 -7.70 0.41
N ILE A 58 -1.21 -6.48 0.78
CA ILE A 58 0.16 -5.98 0.63
C ILE A 58 1.12 -6.79 1.52
N ALA A 59 0.75 -7.07 2.77
CA ALA A 59 1.57 -7.89 3.67
C ALA A 59 1.83 -9.29 3.09
N TRP A 60 0.79 -9.91 2.51
CA TRP A 60 0.93 -11.20 1.82
C TRP A 60 1.84 -11.10 0.60
N PHE A 61 1.75 -10.00 -0.16
CA PHE A 61 2.61 -9.78 -1.32
C PHE A 61 4.09 -9.68 -0.93
N MET A 62 4.39 -9.07 0.22
CA MET A 62 5.76 -8.99 0.76
C MET A 62 6.31 -10.37 1.15
N GLU A 63 5.47 -11.24 1.72
CA GLU A 63 5.82 -12.64 2.01
C GLU A 63 6.12 -13.43 0.72
N ILE A 64 5.26 -13.31 -0.29
CA ILE A 64 5.45 -13.98 -1.59
C ILE A 64 6.72 -13.48 -2.29
N GLY A 65 6.97 -12.17 -2.26
CA GLY A 65 8.18 -11.57 -2.81
C GLY A 65 9.45 -12.10 -2.12
N GLY A 66 9.42 -12.24 -0.80
CA GLY A 66 10.49 -12.85 -0.01
C GLY A 66 10.73 -14.31 -0.40
N TRP A 67 9.65 -15.10 -0.52
CA TRP A 67 9.71 -16.51 -0.90
C TRP A 67 10.27 -16.72 -2.31
N LEU A 68 9.82 -15.91 -3.29
CA LEU A 68 10.35 -15.91 -4.66
C LEU A 68 11.83 -15.52 -4.70
N GLY A 69 12.23 -14.49 -3.92
CA GLY A 69 13.62 -14.08 -3.79
C GLY A 69 14.51 -15.20 -3.22
N ALA A 70 14.03 -15.92 -2.22
CA ALA A 70 14.71 -17.09 -1.65
C ALA A 70 14.88 -18.22 -2.69
N LEU A 71 13.84 -18.50 -3.48
CA LEU A 71 13.87 -19.51 -4.53
C LEU A 71 14.92 -19.20 -5.61
N VAL A 72 15.03 -17.93 -6.03
CA VAL A 72 16.06 -17.46 -6.98
C VAL A 72 17.46 -17.62 -6.39
N LYS A 73 17.65 -17.34 -5.09
CA LYS A 73 18.94 -17.49 -4.40
C LYS A 73 19.36 -18.96 -4.31
N LEU A 74 18.44 -19.87 -4.01
CA LEU A 74 18.69 -21.32 -3.99
C LEU A 74 19.10 -21.85 -5.36
N LYS A 75 18.42 -21.42 -6.43
CA LYS A 75 18.76 -21.83 -7.79
C LYS A 75 20.17 -21.38 -8.20
N LYS A 76 20.63 -20.23 -7.69
CA LYS A 76 21.97 -19.70 -7.95
C LYS A 76 23.07 -20.43 -7.16
N VAL A 77 22.76 -20.96 -5.97
CA VAL A 77 23.68 -21.76 -5.14
C VAL A 77 23.85 -23.19 -5.68
N TYR A 78 22.80 -23.80 -6.25
CA TYR A 78 22.89 -25.15 -6.85
C TYR A 78 23.53 -25.17 -8.25
N LEU A 79 23.75 -24.00 -8.86
CA LEU A 79 24.38 -23.86 -10.19
C LEU A 79 25.87 -23.50 -10.13
N PHE A 80 26.48 -23.58 -8.94
CA PHE A 80 27.92 -23.56 -8.70
C PHE A 80 28.35 -24.82 -7.94
#